data_AF-A0A9X9LXN1-F1
#
_entry.id   AF-A0A9X9LXN1-F1
#
_cell.length_a   1.000
_cell.length_b   1.000
_cell.length_c   1.000
_cell.angle_alpha   90.00
_cell.angle_beta   90.00
_cell.angle_gamma   90.00
#
_symmetry.space_group_name_H-M   'P 1'
#
loop_
_entity.id
_entity.type
_entity.pdbx_description
1 polymer ?
#
loop_
_entity_poly.entity_id
_entity_poly.type
_entity_poly.pdbx_seq_one_letter_code
_entity_poly.pdbx_strand_id
1 'polypeptide(L)'
;MRYRMYETVSEGLKIEVLYGDEHVAQSPYILKGPVYHEYCECPEGDPQAWQKTLSCPTKEPQIAKDFASFPSINLQQMLNEVPKRFGDERGAIVHYTILNNRIYRRSLGKYTDFKMFSDEILLSLARKVLLPDIEFYINLGDWPLEHRQVNETPGPLPIISWCGSVDSRDIILPTYDITHSTLEAMRGVTNDLLSIQGNTGPSWINKTEKAFFRGRDSREERLQLVQLSKENPELLDAGITGYFFFQEKEKELGKAKLTGFFDFFKYKYQVNVDGTVAAYRYPYLMLGDSLVLKQDSTYYEHFYMALMPWKHYVPIKRNLSDLLEKVKWAKENDGEARKIAKEGQLAARELLQPHRLFCYYYGVLQKYAERQSSKPKIRDGMELVPQPDDNASLCQCLRERPSREEL
;
A
#
# COMPACT_ATOMS: atom_id res chain seq x y z
N MET A 1 -1.10 -2.45 22.39
CA MET A 1 0.30 -2.89 22.59
C MET A 1 0.85 -3.37 21.25
N ARG A 2 2.14 -3.13 20.98
CA ARG A 2 2.83 -3.67 19.79
C ARG A 2 4.01 -4.50 20.28
N TYR A 3 4.27 -5.64 19.65
CA TYR A 3 5.29 -6.59 20.09
C TYR A 3 6.03 -7.15 18.88
N ARG A 4 7.36 -7.10 18.90
CA ARG A 4 8.24 -7.64 17.86
C ARG A 4 9.05 -8.77 18.45
N MET A 5 9.06 -9.91 17.77
CA MET A 5 9.90 -11.05 18.14
C MET A 5 11.30 -10.87 17.57
N TYR A 6 12.31 -11.25 18.36
CA TYR A 6 13.72 -11.32 17.97
C TYR A 6 14.27 -12.74 17.99
N GLU A 7 13.46 -13.72 18.40
CA GLU A 7 13.82 -15.14 18.41
C GLU A 7 12.61 -15.99 18.01
N THR A 8 12.87 -17.23 17.60
CA THR A 8 11.83 -18.21 17.31
C THR A 8 11.33 -18.84 18.61
N VAL A 9 10.01 -18.95 18.76
CA VAL A 9 9.40 -19.75 19.85
C VAL A 9 8.84 -21.05 19.27
N SER A 10 9.18 -22.18 19.88
CA SER A 10 8.90 -23.52 19.31
C SER A 10 7.50 -24.06 19.61
N GLU A 11 6.96 -23.78 20.80
CA GLU A 11 5.73 -24.41 21.29
C GLU A 11 4.47 -23.54 21.12
N GLY A 12 4.65 -22.23 20.97
CA GLY A 12 3.57 -21.25 20.91
C GLY A 12 3.94 -19.93 21.57
N LEU A 13 3.06 -18.94 21.40
CA LEU A 13 3.19 -17.62 22.02
C LEU A 13 1.86 -17.27 22.71
N LYS A 14 1.91 -16.96 24.01
CA LYS A 14 0.79 -16.39 24.77
C LYS A 14 1.10 -14.94 25.08
N ILE A 15 0.21 -14.04 24.67
CA ILE A 15 0.32 -12.61 24.92
C ILE A 15 -0.86 -12.18 25.80
N GLU A 16 -0.57 -11.72 27.01
CA GLU A 16 -1.57 -11.19 27.95
C GLU A 16 -1.49 -9.68 27.99
N VAL A 17 -2.60 -9.03 27.64
CA VAL A 17 -2.80 -7.60 27.82
C VAL A 17 -3.83 -7.41 28.92
N LEU A 18 -3.41 -6.79 30.01
CA LEU A 18 -4.23 -6.55 31.20
C LEU A 18 -4.36 -5.04 31.48
N TYR A 19 -5.49 -4.65 32.05
CA TYR A 19 -5.67 -3.34 32.69
C TYR A 19 -6.06 -3.57 34.16
N GLY A 20 -5.11 -3.31 35.07
CA GLY A 20 -5.18 -3.91 36.41
C GLY A 20 -5.00 -5.42 36.28
N ASP A 21 -5.91 -6.18 36.87
CA ASP A 21 -5.93 -7.65 36.81
C ASP A 21 -6.91 -8.21 35.75
N GLU A 22 -7.58 -7.33 34.99
CA GLU A 22 -8.62 -7.71 34.01
C GLU A 22 -8.07 -7.75 32.58
N HIS A 23 -8.48 -8.77 31.81
CA HIS A 23 -8.10 -8.90 30.41
C HIS A 23 -8.71 -7.81 29.54
N VAL A 24 -7.89 -7.20 28.67
CA VAL A 24 -8.34 -6.22 27.69
C VAL A 24 -8.77 -6.92 26.40
N ALA A 25 -9.97 -6.62 25.91
CA ALA A 25 -10.52 -7.14 24.66
C ALA A 25 -10.50 -8.69 24.61
N GLN A 26 -9.80 -9.30 23.65
CA GLN A 26 -9.72 -10.76 23.48
C GLN A 26 -8.47 -11.39 24.13
N SER A 27 -7.75 -10.64 24.96
CA SER A 27 -6.67 -11.17 25.78
C SER A 27 -7.17 -12.34 26.66
N PRO A 28 -6.40 -13.43 26.83
CA PRO A 28 -5.07 -13.67 26.27
C PRO A 28 -5.11 -14.07 24.78
N TYR A 29 -4.16 -13.55 24.01
CA TYR A 29 -3.97 -13.92 22.61
C TYR A 29 -3.00 -15.12 22.52
N ILE A 30 -3.43 -16.22 21.90
CA ILE A 30 -2.67 -17.47 21.87
C ILE A 30 -2.37 -17.85 20.41
N LEU A 31 -1.08 -17.89 20.07
CA LEU A 31 -0.56 -18.49 18.85
C LEU A 31 -0.04 -19.89 19.18
N LYS A 32 -0.57 -20.91 18.50
CA LYS A 32 -0.20 -22.31 18.73
C LYS A 32 0.92 -22.72 17.78
N GLY A 33 1.84 -23.55 18.28
CA GLY A 33 2.94 -24.08 17.48
C GLY A 33 4.05 -23.05 17.24
N PRO A 34 5.03 -23.38 16.38
CA PRO A 34 6.19 -22.54 16.16
C PRO A 34 5.81 -21.15 15.64
N VAL A 35 6.36 -20.09 16.24
CA VAL A 35 6.23 -18.72 15.75
C VAL A 35 7.63 -18.20 15.40
N TYR A 36 7.82 -17.87 14.14
CA TYR A 36 9.10 -17.42 13.59
C TYR A 36 9.20 -15.90 13.58
N HIS A 37 10.36 -15.35 13.94
CA HIS A 37 10.63 -13.91 13.81
C HIS A 37 10.81 -13.51 12.33
N GLU A 38 10.69 -12.21 12.03
CA GLU A 38 10.66 -11.66 10.66
C GLU A 38 11.85 -12.09 9.78
N TYR A 39 13.03 -12.27 10.37
CA TYR A 39 14.28 -12.62 9.67
C TYR A 39 14.55 -14.12 9.61
N CYS A 40 13.68 -14.96 10.18
CA CYS A 40 13.87 -16.40 10.12
C CYS A 40 13.49 -16.94 8.73
N GLU A 41 14.46 -17.50 8.02
CA GLU A 41 14.22 -18.22 6.76
C GLU A 41 13.66 -19.62 7.05
N CYS A 42 12.34 -19.70 7.20
CA CYS A 42 11.62 -20.94 7.44
C CYS A 42 10.29 -20.94 6.67
N PRO A 43 10.31 -20.97 5.33
CA PRO A 43 9.10 -20.85 4.54
C PRO A 43 8.14 -22.01 4.77
N GLU A 44 6.84 -21.73 4.78
CA GLU A 44 5.79 -22.75 4.73
C GLU A 44 5.79 -23.42 3.36
N GLY A 45 5.88 -24.76 3.37
CA GLY A 45 5.97 -25.58 2.16
C GLY A 45 4.63 -25.73 1.46
N ASP A 46 3.53 -25.68 2.22
CA ASP A 46 2.15 -25.67 1.69
C ASP A 46 1.57 -24.25 1.68
N PRO A 47 1.47 -23.60 0.50
CA PRO A 47 0.82 -22.31 0.33
C PRO A 47 -0.58 -22.22 0.95
N GLN A 48 -1.38 -23.29 0.86
CA GLN A 48 -2.76 -23.28 1.36
C GLN A 48 -2.80 -23.25 2.88
N ALA A 49 -1.91 -24.00 3.54
CA ALA A 49 -1.74 -23.93 4.98
C ALA A 49 -1.31 -22.53 5.45
N TRP A 50 -0.38 -21.89 4.72
CA TRP A 50 0.06 -20.51 5.01
C TRP A 50 -1.09 -19.51 4.87
N GLN A 51 -1.81 -19.55 3.74
CA GLN A 51 -2.95 -18.68 3.48
C GLN A 51 -4.05 -18.85 4.52
N LYS A 52 -4.36 -20.10 4.91
CA LYS A 52 -5.33 -20.40 5.97
C LYS A 52 -4.88 -19.83 7.32
N THR A 53 -3.60 -19.96 7.65
CA THR A 53 -3.03 -19.44 8.91
C THR A 53 -3.13 -17.92 8.99
N LEU A 54 -2.85 -17.21 7.89
CA LEU A 54 -3.01 -15.75 7.81
C LEU A 54 -4.45 -15.28 7.58
N SER A 55 -5.42 -16.21 7.52
CA SER A 55 -6.81 -15.90 7.18
C SER A 55 -6.91 -15.09 5.89
N CYS A 56 -6.14 -15.48 4.88
CA CYS A 56 -6.18 -14.81 3.59
C CYS A 56 -7.57 -14.92 2.96
N PRO A 57 -8.11 -13.83 2.42
CA PRO A 57 -9.38 -13.86 1.71
C PRO A 57 -9.30 -14.76 0.48
N THR A 58 -10.39 -15.48 0.21
CA THR A 58 -10.52 -16.37 -0.95
C THR A 58 -10.81 -15.62 -2.25
N LYS A 59 -11.22 -14.35 -2.16
CA LYS A 59 -11.55 -13.48 -3.29
C LYS A 59 -10.91 -12.13 -3.09
N GLU A 60 -10.19 -11.68 -4.11
CA GLU A 60 -9.64 -10.33 -4.20
C GLU A 60 -10.13 -9.70 -5.51
N PRO A 61 -11.22 -8.91 -5.47
CA PRO A 61 -11.80 -8.35 -6.69
C PRO A 61 -10.83 -7.48 -7.48
N GLN A 62 -9.89 -6.78 -6.83
CA GLN A 62 -8.89 -5.94 -7.51
C GLN A 62 -7.93 -6.80 -8.33
N ILE A 63 -7.38 -7.86 -7.74
CA ILE A 63 -6.54 -8.82 -8.46
C ILE A 63 -7.32 -9.41 -9.64
N ALA A 64 -8.57 -9.84 -9.44
CA ALA A 64 -9.38 -10.39 -10.53
C ALA A 64 -9.59 -9.38 -11.67
N LYS A 65 -9.81 -8.10 -11.35
CA LYS A 65 -9.99 -7.01 -12.32
C LYS A 65 -8.70 -6.74 -13.09
N ASP A 66 -7.57 -6.64 -12.41
CA ASP A 66 -6.27 -6.34 -13.03
C ASP A 66 -5.85 -7.43 -14.02
N PHE A 67 -6.04 -8.70 -13.64
CA PHE A 67 -5.72 -9.84 -14.50
C PHE A 67 -6.76 -10.13 -15.60
N ALA A 68 -7.89 -9.41 -15.65
CA ALA A 68 -8.91 -9.62 -16.68
C ALA A 68 -8.37 -9.35 -18.10
N SER A 69 -7.43 -8.41 -18.22
CA SER A 69 -6.76 -8.06 -19.49
C SER A 69 -5.68 -9.08 -19.90
N PHE A 70 -5.30 -10.01 -19.02
CA PHE A 70 -4.16 -10.90 -19.20
C PHE A 70 -4.55 -12.37 -18.96
N PRO A 71 -5.37 -12.97 -19.84
CA PRO A 71 -5.77 -14.37 -19.72
C PRO A 71 -4.59 -15.33 -19.85
N SER A 72 -3.53 -14.91 -20.54
CA SER A 72 -2.24 -15.58 -20.69
C SER A 72 -1.14 -14.52 -20.77
N ILE A 73 0.03 -14.82 -20.21
CA ILE A 73 1.20 -13.94 -20.10
C ILE A 73 2.37 -14.58 -20.85
N ASN A 74 2.81 -13.95 -21.94
CA ASN A 74 3.91 -14.44 -22.74
C ASN A 74 5.23 -13.79 -22.29
N LEU A 75 6.06 -14.55 -21.59
CA LEU A 75 7.34 -14.07 -21.05
C LEU A 75 8.32 -13.64 -22.14
N GLN A 76 8.32 -14.30 -23.31
CA GLN A 76 9.19 -13.91 -24.41
C GLN A 76 8.76 -12.57 -25.03
N GLN A 77 7.45 -12.33 -25.12
CA GLN A 77 6.91 -11.03 -25.53
C GLN A 77 7.31 -9.94 -24.53
N MET A 78 7.13 -10.19 -23.23
CA MET A 78 7.52 -9.24 -22.19
C MET A 78 9.02 -8.92 -22.25
N LEU A 79 9.87 -9.95 -22.38
CA LEU A 79 11.32 -9.79 -22.50
C LEU A 79 11.72 -8.88 -23.65
N ASN A 80 10.99 -8.95 -24.77
CA ASN A 80 11.27 -8.21 -25.99
C ASN A 80 10.67 -6.79 -25.99
N GLU A 81 9.47 -6.61 -25.45
CA GLU A 81 8.72 -5.35 -25.54
C GLU A 81 8.91 -4.43 -24.33
N VAL A 82 8.95 -4.95 -23.10
CA VAL A 82 9.02 -4.11 -21.89
C VAL A 82 10.26 -3.22 -21.88
N PRO A 83 11.49 -3.71 -22.15
CA PRO A 83 12.67 -2.84 -22.18
C PRO A 83 12.58 -1.74 -23.24
N LYS A 84 11.97 -2.03 -24.41
CA LYS A 84 11.83 -1.06 -25.51
C LYS A 84 10.80 0.01 -25.20
N ARG A 85 9.70 -0.36 -24.53
CA ARG A 85 8.56 0.53 -24.26
C ARG A 85 8.75 1.35 -22.98
N PHE A 86 9.40 0.78 -21.98
CA PHE A 86 9.39 1.31 -20.61
C PHE A 86 10.78 1.36 -19.96
N GLY A 87 11.82 0.83 -20.61
CA GLY A 87 13.18 0.74 -20.07
C GLY A 87 14.15 1.80 -20.59
N ASP A 88 13.66 2.93 -21.10
CA ASP A 88 14.50 4.02 -21.61
C ASP A 88 15.22 4.80 -20.48
N GLU A 89 15.95 5.87 -20.81
CA GLU A 89 16.68 6.67 -19.82
C GLU A 89 15.79 7.32 -18.74
N ARG A 90 14.48 7.45 -18.99
CA ARG A 90 13.49 7.95 -18.02
C ARG A 90 12.72 6.83 -17.34
N GLY A 91 12.90 5.59 -17.78
CA GLY A 91 12.32 4.39 -17.20
C GLY A 91 12.72 4.16 -15.74
N ALA A 92 11.78 3.56 -15.01
CA ALA A 92 11.90 3.19 -13.61
C ALA A 92 11.46 1.72 -13.44
N ILE A 93 11.94 0.81 -14.29
CA ILE A 93 11.45 -0.56 -14.37
C ILE A 93 12.46 -1.53 -13.76
N VAL A 94 12.00 -2.55 -13.05
CA VAL A 94 12.83 -3.67 -12.62
C VAL A 94 12.22 -4.97 -13.09
N HIS A 95 13.05 -5.79 -13.72
CA HIS A 95 12.69 -7.13 -14.16
C HIS A 95 13.09 -8.14 -13.09
N TYR A 96 12.13 -8.87 -12.55
CA TYR A 96 12.33 -9.90 -11.53
C TYR A 96 12.11 -11.30 -12.08
N THR A 97 12.85 -12.26 -11.52
CA THR A 97 12.60 -13.69 -11.65
C THR A 97 12.69 -14.32 -10.28
N ILE A 98 11.64 -15.00 -9.86
CA ILE A 98 11.65 -15.88 -8.69
C ILE A 98 11.72 -17.30 -9.23
N LEU A 99 12.75 -18.03 -8.83
CA LEU A 99 12.98 -19.40 -9.25
C LEU A 99 13.49 -20.21 -8.06
N ASN A 100 12.82 -21.30 -7.71
CA ASN A 100 13.15 -22.14 -6.56
C ASN A 100 13.26 -21.32 -5.26
N ASN A 101 12.27 -20.46 -5.02
CA ASN A 101 12.19 -19.55 -3.86
C ASN A 101 13.38 -18.56 -3.73
N ARG A 102 14.15 -18.35 -4.80
CA ARG A 102 15.23 -17.35 -4.87
C ARG A 102 14.87 -16.22 -5.81
N ILE A 103 15.19 -15.00 -5.42
CA ILE A 103 14.82 -13.79 -6.16
C ILE A 103 16.03 -13.29 -6.93
N TYR A 104 15.85 -13.10 -8.23
CA TYR A 104 16.81 -12.51 -9.15
C TYR A 104 16.20 -11.28 -9.79
N ARG A 105 17.02 -10.29 -10.11
CA ARG A 105 16.52 -9.06 -10.74
C ARG A 105 17.53 -8.39 -11.65
N ARG A 106 17.04 -7.54 -12.54
CA ARG A 106 17.85 -6.53 -13.24
C ARG A 106 17.09 -5.22 -13.37
N SER A 107 17.79 -4.12 -13.17
CA SER A 107 17.22 -2.78 -13.29
C SER A 107 17.23 -2.31 -14.74
N LEU A 108 16.15 -1.64 -15.18
CA LEU A 108 15.97 -1.10 -16.52
C LEU A 108 15.59 0.39 -16.42
N GLY A 109 16.42 1.26 -16.97
CA GLY A 109 16.28 2.71 -16.85
C GLY A 109 17.03 3.31 -15.65
N LYS A 110 16.90 4.63 -15.48
CA LYS A 110 17.74 5.41 -14.56
C LYS A 110 17.19 5.49 -13.13
N TYR A 111 15.87 5.47 -12.96
CA TYR A 111 15.23 5.80 -11.68
C TYR A 111 14.78 4.54 -10.93
N THR A 112 15.73 3.65 -10.63
CA THR A 112 15.41 2.32 -10.07
C THR A 112 15.75 2.16 -8.59
N ASP A 113 16.08 3.23 -7.86
CA ASP A 113 16.49 3.13 -6.44
C ASP A 113 15.37 2.67 -5.51
N PHE A 114 14.11 2.91 -5.88
CA PHE A 114 12.93 2.44 -5.15
C PHE A 114 12.76 0.91 -5.18
N LYS A 115 13.61 0.19 -5.92
CA LYS A 115 13.67 -1.27 -5.95
C LYS A 115 13.86 -1.89 -4.56
N MET A 116 14.47 -1.17 -3.63
CA MET A 116 14.61 -1.61 -2.23
C MET A 116 13.25 -2.01 -1.61
N PHE A 117 12.18 -1.27 -1.88
CA PHE A 117 10.85 -1.57 -1.31
C PHE A 117 10.24 -2.85 -1.88
N SER A 118 10.44 -3.10 -3.19
CA SER A 118 10.03 -4.37 -3.80
C SER A 118 10.90 -5.54 -3.32
N ASP A 119 12.20 -5.34 -3.12
CA ASP A 119 13.06 -6.41 -2.59
C ASP A 119 12.62 -6.82 -1.18
N GLU A 120 12.41 -5.83 -0.30
CA GLU A 120 12.08 -6.05 1.10
C GLU A 120 10.88 -6.99 1.26
N ILE A 121 9.79 -6.72 0.54
CA ILE A 121 8.58 -7.54 0.62
C ILE A 121 8.72 -8.90 -0.06
N LEU A 122 9.41 -8.98 -1.20
CA LEU A 122 9.63 -10.26 -1.89
C LEU A 122 10.50 -11.19 -1.02
N LEU A 123 11.60 -10.69 -0.46
CA LEU A 123 12.45 -11.43 0.46
C LEU A 123 11.69 -11.82 1.73
N SER A 124 10.86 -10.91 2.27
CA SER A 124 10.01 -11.16 3.44
C SER A 124 9.02 -12.29 3.20
N LEU A 125 8.39 -12.36 2.03
CA LEU A 125 7.52 -13.46 1.64
C LEU A 125 8.30 -14.77 1.46
N ALA A 126 9.45 -14.73 0.78
CA ALA A 126 10.29 -15.91 0.55
C ALA A 126 10.78 -16.58 1.84
N ARG A 127 10.87 -15.83 2.95
CA ARG A 127 11.16 -16.39 4.29
C ARG A 127 9.94 -17.06 4.95
N LYS A 128 8.71 -16.71 4.55
CA LYS A 128 7.46 -17.09 5.22
C LYS A 128 6.68 -18.19 4.49
N VAL A 129 6.74 -18.22 3.17
CA VAL A 129 6.01 -19.15 2.30
C VAL A 129 6.79 -19.40 1.03
N LEU A 130 6.70 -20.62 0.48
CA LEU A 130 7.27 -20.89 -0.84
C LEU A 130 6.57 -20.04 -1.90
N LEU A 131 7.37 -19.21 -2.58
CA LEU A 131 6.92 -18.41 -3.69
C LEU A 131 6.83 -19.26 -4.97
N PRO A 132 5.83 -19.00 -5.84
CA PRO A 132 5.75 -19.67 -7.13
C PRO A 132 6.91 -19.22 -8.03
N ASP A 133 7.30 -20.09 -8.97
CA ASP A 133 8.23 -19.72 -10.04
C ASP A 133 7.56 -18.69 -10.98
N ILE A 134 8.12 -17.49 -11.06
CA ILE A 134 7.52 -16.36 -11.79
C ILE A 134 8.58 -15.40 -12.35
N GLU A 135 8.31 -14.82 -13.52
CA GLU A 135 9.09 -13.74 -14.16
C GLU A 135 8.15 -12.57 -14.48
N PHE A 136 8.47 -11.38 -14.00
CA PHE A 136 7.57 -10.22 -14.05
C PHE A 136 8.32 -8.89 -13.98
N TYR A 137 7.65 -7.80 -14.32
CA TYR A 137 8.23 -6.45 -14.28
C TYR A 137 7.46 -5.56 -13.30
N ILE A 138 8.19 -4.84 -12.46
CA ILE A 138 7.65 -3.80 -11.57
C ILE A 138 8.06 -2.43 -12.09
N ASN A 139 7.08 -1.54 -12.24
CA ASN A 139 7.25 -0.11 -12.38
C ASN A 139 7.43 0.55 -11.00
N LEU A 140 8.50 1.30 -10.84
CA LEU A 140 8.85 2.03 -9.63
C LEU A 140 8.48 3.51 -9.70
N GLY A 141 8.03 4.00 -10.86
CA GLY A 141 7.56 5.36 -11.04
C GLY A 141 6.16 5.59 -10.45
N ASP A 142 5.78 6.86 -10.34
CA ASP A 142 4.47 7.26 -9.83
C ASP A 142 3.34 6.86 -10.80
N TRP A 143 3.51 7.15 -12.09
CA TRP A 143 2.46 6.94 -13.09
C TRP A 143 2.34 5.47 -13.51
N PRO A 144 1.11 4.94 -13.66
CA PRO A 144 0.91 3.68 -14.37
C PRO A 144 1.40 3.77 -15.82
N LEU A 145 1.74 2.65 -16.44
CA LEU A 145 2.45 2.63 -17.73
C LEU A 145 1.66 2.01 -18.88
N GLU A 146 0.81 1.01 -18.62
CA GLU A 146 0.19 0.26 -19.71
C GLU A 146 -1.21 0.80 -20.03
N HIS A 147 -1.29 1.68 -21.03
CA HIS A 147 -2.55 2.30 -21.46
C HIS A 147 -3.20 1.65 -22.69
N ARG A 148 -2.54 0.63 -23.30
CA ARG A 148 -3.12 -0.05 -24.46
C ARG A 148 -4.39 -0.79 -24.08
N GLN A 149 -5.37 -0.76 -24.99
CA GLN A 149 -6.58 -1.56 -24.86
C GLN A 149 -6.33 -3.02 -25.26
N VAL A 150 -7.16 -3.92 -24.74
CA VAL A 150 -7.05 -5.39 -24.95
C VAL A 150 -7.13 -5.77 -26.44
N ASN A 151 -7.77 -4.94 -27.27
CA ASN A 151 -7.94 -5.16 -28.70
C ASN A 151 -6.83 -4.52 -29.58
N GLU A 152 -5.84 -3.85 -28.98
CA GLU A 152 -4.71 -3.28 -29.73
C GLU A 152 -3.68 -4.35 -30.13
N THR A 153 -2.83 -4.05 -31.12
CA THR A 153 -1.75 -4.93 -31.58
C THR A 153 -0.43 -4.15 -31.68
N PRO A 154 0.62 -4.49 -30.90
CA PRO A 154 0.61 -5.49 -29.83
C PRO A 154 -0.32 -5.09 -28.68
N GLY A 155 -0.97 -6.06 -28.04
CA GLY A 155 -1.86 -5.81 -26.89
C GLY A 155 -1.12 -5.30 -25.64
N PRO A 156 -1.85 -5.13 -24.52
CA PRO A 156 -1.25 -4.65 -23.28
C PRO A 156 -0.29 -5.67 -22.67
N LEU A 157 0.69 -5.19 -21.91
CA LEU A 157 1.66 -5.98 -21.16
C LEU A 157 1.35 -5.93 -19.64
N PRO A 158 1.47 -7.06 -18.91
CA PRO A 158 1.17 -7.14 -17.49
C PRO A 158 2.30 -6.53 -16.64
N ILE A 159 2.37 -5.21 -16.59
CA ILE A 159 3.28 -4.46 -15.72
C ILE A 159 2.67 -4.33 -14.33
N ILE A 160 3.46 -4.59 -13.30
CA ILE A 160 3.06 -4.35 -11.91
C ILE A 160 3.39 -2.90 -11.54
N SER A 161 2.46 -2.17 -10.94
CA SER A 161 2.63 -0.77 -10.52
C SER A 161 2.09 -0.51 -9.11
N TRP A 162 2.53 0.58 -8.48
CA TRP A 162 2.05 1.02 -7.16
C TRP A 162 0.69 1.74 -7.22
N CYS A 163 0.37 2.34 -8.36
CA CYS A 163 -0.87 3.07 -8.60
C CYS A 163 -1.43 2.69 -9.97
N GLY A 164 -2.75 2.50 -10.04
CA GLY A 164 -3.48 2.30 -11.28
C GLY A 164 -4.27 3.53 -11.67
N SER A 165 -4.76 3.55 -12.91
CA SER A 165 -5.76 4.51 -13.37
C SER A 165 -6.87 3.84 -14.18
N VAL A 166 -8.01 4.51 -14.34
CA VAL A 166 -9.17 3.97 -15.08
C VAL A 166 -8.85 3.61 -16.54
N ASP A 167 -7.83 4.27 -17.09
CA ASP A 167 -7.31 4.12 -18.44
C ASP A 167 -6.01 3.30 -18.51
N SER A 168 -5.51 2.76 -17.39
CA SER A 168 -4.36 1.85 -17.37
C SER A 168 -4.75 0.40 -17.07
N ARG A 169 -3.88 -0.53 -17.47
CA ARG A 169 -4.03 -1.99 -17.35
C ARG A 169 -2.95 -2.59 -16.45
N ASP A 170 -2.21 -1.77 -15.73
CA ASP A 170 -1.24 -2.22 -14.74
C ASP A 170 -1.88 -3.09 -13.66
N ILE A 171 -1.12 -4.04 -13.14
CA ILE A 171 -1.48 -4.89 -11.99
C ILE A 171 -1.03 -4.19 -10.72
N ILE A 172 -1.96 -3.92 -9.80
CA ILE A 172 -1.69 -2.99 -8.71
C ILE A 172 -1.29 -3.73 -7.44
N LEU A 173 -0.13 -3.37 -6.90
CA LEU A 173 0.34 -3.80 -5.58
C LEU A 173 0.05 -2.74 -4.50
N PRO A 174 0.05 -3.12 -3.21
CA PRO A 174 0.13 -2.17 -2.11
C PRO A 174 1.31 -1.23 -2.30
N THR A 175 1.12 0.07 -2.06
CA THR A 175 2.14 1.09 -2.32
C THR A 175 3.40 0.87 -1.49
N TYR A 176 4.54 1.33 -2.00
CA TYR A 176 5.83 1.10 -1.34
C TYR A 176 5.86 1.57 0.12
N ASP A 177 5.12 2.62 0.47
CA ASP A 177 5.11 3.22 1.80
C ASP A 177 4.29 2.40 2.82
N ILE A 178 3.12 1.87 2.44
CA ILE A 178 2.33 1.00 3.32
C ILE A 178 2.98 -0.38 3.46
N THR A 179 3.69 -0.83 2.42
CA THR A 179 4.50 -2.05 2.46
C THR A 179 5.68 -1.87 3.42
N HIS A 180 6.45 -0.79 3.27
CA HIS A 180 7.54 -0.49 4.18
C HIS A 180 7.05 -0.29 5.62
N SER A 181 5.91 0.41 5.80
CA SER A 181 5.25 0.54 7.10
C SER A 181 4.91 -0.81 7.75
N THR A 182 4.58 -1.83 6.95
CA THR A 182 4.21 -3.16 7.43
C THR A 182 5.43 -3.96 7.88
N LEU A 183 6.53 -3.88 7.11
CA LEU A 183 7.77 -4.62 7.37
C LEU A 183 8.58 -3.98 8.52
N GLU A 184 8.64 -2.65 8.55
CA GLU A 184 9.41 -1.90 9.54
C GLU A 184 8.67 -1.62 10.83
N ALA A 185 7.46 -2.15 11.04
CA ALA A 185 6.66 -1.92 12.23
C ALA A 185 7.53 -1.98 13.51
N MET A 186 7.68 -0.82 14.16
CA MET A 186 8.50 -0.52 15.36
C MET A 186 10.03 -0.39 15.20
N ARG A 187 10.63 -0.52 14.01
CA ARG A 187 12.07 -0.33 13.78
C ARG A 187 12.46 1.01 13.15
N GLY A 188 11.73 1.46 12.13
CA GLY A 188 12.19 2.59 11.30
C GLY A 188 11.19 3.70 10.99
N VAL A 189 9.89 3.51 11.28
CA VAL A 189 8.83 4.45 10.87
C VAL A 189 7.99 4.89 12.06
N THR A 190 7.93 6.20 12.32
CA THR A 190 7.14 6.78 13.43
C THR A 190 5.66 7.01 13.07
N ASN A 191 5.34 7.12 11.78
CA ASN A 191 3.98 7.27 11.24
C ASN A 191 3.56 6.02 10.46
N ASP A 192 3.66 4.84 11.08
CA ASP A 192 3.22 3.58 10.49
C ASP A 192 1.69 3.35 10.64
N LEU A 193 1.14 2.44 9.83
CA LEU A 193 -0.29 2.08 9.81
C LEU A 193 -0.85 1.73 11.20
N LEU A 194 -0.07 1.09 12.07
CA LEU A 194 -0.51 0.70 13.41
C LEU A 194 -0.41 1.85 14.42
N SER A 195 0.63 2.70 14.30
CA SER A 195 0.80 3.89 15.15
C SER A 195 -0.38 4.85 15.02
N ILE A 196 -0.90 5.06 13.81
CA ILE A 196 -2.04 5.94 13.56
C ILE A 196 -3.32 5.44 14.24
N GLN A 197 -3.54 4.12 14.25
CA GLN A 197 -4.70 3.54 14.92
C GLN A 197 -4.70 3.78 16.44
N GLY A 198 -3.51 3.89 17.03
CA GLY A 198 -3.32 4.21 18.45
C GLY A 198 -3.27 5.70 18.78
N ASN A 199 -3.18 6.59 17.79
CA ASN A 199 -3.04 8.04 17.99
C ASN A 199 -3.92 8.83 17.01
N THR A 200 -5.23 8.79 17.24
CA THR A 200 -6.25 9.40 16.37
C THR A 200 -6.69 10.79 16.86
N GLY A 201 -5.86 11.49 17.63
CA GLY A 201 -6.17 12.81 18.17
C GLY A 201 -7.26 12.80 19.26
N PRO A 202 -7.86 13.97 19.59
CA PRO A 202 -8.92 14.06 20.59
C PRO A 202 -10.19 13.34 20.12
N SER A 203 -11.11 13.07 21.05
CA SER A 203 -12.45 12.54 20.73
C SER A 203 -13.20 13.46 19.76
N TRP A 204 -14.06 12.89 18.91
CA TRP A 204 -14.84 13.62 17.89
C TRP A 204 -15.40 14.99 18.33
N ILE A 205 -16.04 15.06 19.51
CA ILE A 205 -16.64 16.29 20.05
C ILE A 205 -15.65 17.42 20.32
N ASN A 206 -14.37 17.08 20.53
CA ASN A 206 -13.29 18.00 20.86
C ASN A 206 -12.39 18.31 19.64
N LYS A 207 -12.72 17.78 18.46
CA LYS A 207 -12.00 18.09 17.21
C LYS A 207 -12.45 19.45 16.66
N THR A 208 -11.50 20.17 16.07
CA THR A 208 -11.76 21.41 15.32
C THR A 208 -12.70 21.12 14.15
N GLU A 209 -13.81 21.84 14.10
CA GLU A 209 -14.84 21.70 13.08
C GLU A 209 -14.51 22.48 11.80
N LYS A 210 -13.36 22.15 11.20
CA LYS A 210 -12.87 22.67 9.93
C LYS A 210 -12.32 21.54 9.08
N ALA A 211 -12.40 21.73 7.76
CA ALA A 211 -11.67 20.91 6.82
C ALA A 211 -10.18 21.25 6.86
N PHE A 212 -9.33 20.24 6.66
CA PHE A 212 -7.89 20.39 6.83
C PHE A 212 -7.09 19.73 5.72
N PHE A 213 -6.03 20.41 5.27
CA PHE A 213 -5.03 19.87 4.37
C PHE A 213 -3.64 20.50 4.57
N ARG A 214 -2.60 19.67 4.53
CA ARG A 214 -1.20 20.10 4.35
C ARG A 214 -0.51 19.19 3.35
N GLY A 215 0.13 19.73 2.32
CA GLY A 215 0.80 18.93 1.31
C GLY A 215 1.69 19.74 0.39
N ARG A 216 2.37 19.08 -0.55
CA ARG A 216 3.13 19.76 -1.60
C ARG A 216 2.23 20.14 -2.76
N ASP A 217 2.72 21.05 -3.59
CA ASP A 217 2.11 21.58 -4.81
C ASP A 217 2.09 20.58 -5.99
N SER A 218 1.95 19.29 -5.77
CA SER A 218 2.08 18.31 -6.87
C SER A 218 0.93 18.28 -7.89
N ARG A 219 -0.10 19.13 -7.71
CA ARG A 219 -1.28 19.28 -8.59
C ARG A 219 -1.85 20.70 -8.46
N GLU A 220 -2.45 21.20 -9.55
CA GLU A 220 -3.17 22.48 -9.55
C GLU A 220 -4.35 22.51 -8.58
N GLU A 221 -5.08 21.40 -8.42
CA GLU A 221 -6.22 21.33 -7.51
C GLU A 221 -5.79 21.56 -6.04
N ARG A 222 -4.54 21.25 -5.69
CA ARG A 222 -4.00 21.58 -4.35
C ARG A 222 -3.76 23.08 -4.18
N LEU A 223 -3.42 23.78 -5.25
CA LEU A 223 -3.30 25.25 -5.25
C LEU A 223 -4.68 25.90 -5.13
N GLN A 224 -5.66 25.41 -5.88
CA GLN A 224 -7.06 25.82 -5.78
C GLN A 224 -7.59 25.60 -4.36
N LEU A 225 -7.23 24.49 -3.71
CA LEU A 225 -7.59 24.22 -2.32
C LEU A 225 -7.05 25.28 -1.35
N VAL A 226 -5.82 25.77 -1.55
CA VAL A 226 -5.26 26.87 -0.75
C VAL A 226 -6.01 28.17 -1.01
N GLN A 227 -6.34 28.46 -2.27
CA GLN A 227 -7.13 29.65 -2.61
C GLN A 227 -8.51 29.61 -1.93
N LEU A 228 -9.23 28.47 -1.99
CA LEU A 228 -10.49 28.26 -1.29
C LEU A 228 -10.36 28.46 0.23
N SER A 229 -9.24 28.05 0.82
CA SER A 229 -8.96 28.23 2.24
C SER A 229 -8.73 29.69 2.62
N LYS A 230 -8.08 30.49 1.77
CA LYS A 230 -7.91 31.94 1.98
C LYS A 230 -9.24 32.68 1.92
N GLU A 231 -10.13 32.25 1.04
CA GLU A 231 -11.46 32.84 0.85
C GLU A 231 -12.46 32.41 1.93
N ASN A 232 -12.29 31.21 2.50
CA ASN A 232 -13.22 30.60 3.46
C ASN A 232 -12.49 30.02 4.70
N PRO A 233 -11.70 30.84 5.42
CA PRO A 233 -10.85 30.38 6.52
C PRO A 233 -11.61 29.81 7.72
N GLU A 234 -12.91 30.10 7.83
CA GLU A 234 -13.83 29.58 8.84
C GLU A 234 -14.25 28.12 8.57
N LEU A 235 -14.20 27.67 7.31
CA LEU A 235 -14.57 26.31 6.90
C LEU A 235 -13.37 25.41 6.58
N LEU A 236 -12.29 25.99 6.05
CA LEU A 236 -11.17 25.24 5.49
C LEU A 236 -9.82 25.84 5.93
N ASP A 237 -8.94 24.98 6.42
CA ASP A 237 -7.54 25.27 6.70
C ASP A 237 -6.64 24.39 5.82
N ALA A 238 -6.27 24.90 4.65
CA ALA A 238 -5.43 24.22 3.67
C ALA A 238 -4.16 25.01 3.36
N GLY A 239 -3.03 24.31 3.17
CA GLY A 239 -1.77 24.96 2.86
C GLY A 239 -0.75 24.09 2.14
N ILE A 240 0.04 24.72 1.27
CA ILE A 240 1.18 24.10 0.62
C ILE A 240 2.43 24.21 1.51
N THR A 241 3.05 23.08 1.85
CA THR A 241 4.22 23.02 2.74
C THR A 241 5.55 23.17 1.99
N GLY A 242 5.53 23.07 0.67
CA GLY A 242 6.71 23.26 -0.18
C GLY A 242 6.32 23.25 -1.64
N TYR A 243 6.99 24.10 -2.42
CA TYR A 243 6.78 24.27 -3.85
C TYR A 243 7.93 23.66 -4.64
N PHE A 244 7.59 22.78 -5.58
CA PHE A 244 8.54 22.13 -6.49
C PHE A 244 8.06 22.22 -7.93
N PHE A 245 6.75 22.03 -8.15
CA PHE A 245 6.12 21.96 -9.47
C PHE A 245 5.57 23.31 -9.95
N PHE A 246 5.14 24.17 -9.02
CA PHE A 246 4.55 25.50 -9.27
C PHE A 246 5.24 26.56 -8.40
N GLN A 247 6.57 26.66 -8.52
CA GLN A 247 7.40 27.54 -7.70
C GLN A 247 6.99 29.02 -7.82
N GLU A 248 6.52 29.43 -8.99
CA GLU A 248 6.01 30.77 -9.28
C GLU A 248 4.78 31.14 -8.43
N LYS A 249 4.02 30.14 -7.96
CA LYS A 249 2.83 30.34 -7.13
C LYS A 249 3.12 30.56 -5.64
N GLU A 250 4.36 30.32 -5.19
CA GLU A 250 4.72 30.50 -3.79
C GLU A 250 4.53 31.94 -3.30
N LYS A 251 4.84 32.94 -4.14
CA LYS A 251 4.67 34.36 -3.76
C LYS A 251 3.20 34.74 -3.56
N GLU A 252 2.31 34.15 -4.36
CA GLU A 252 0.87 34.42 -4.35
C GLU A 252 0.17 33.65 -3.23
N LEU A 253 0.47 32.36 -3.10
CA LEU A 253 -0.25 31.44 -2.22
C LEU A 253 0.41 31.29 -0.84
N GLY A 254 1.70 31.58 -0.73
CA GLY A 254 2.47 31.46 0.51
C GLY A 254 2.80 30.02 0.88
N LYS A 255 3.72 29.86 1.83
CA LYS A 255 4.17 28.57 2.34
C LYS A 255 3.63 28.31 3.74
N ALA A 256 2.90 27.21 3.90
CA ALA A 256 2.39 26.75 5.18
C ALA A 256 3.47 25.99 5.98
N LYS A 257 3.36 26.02 7.30
CA LYS A 257 4.22 25.22 8.19
C LYS A 257 3.90 23.74 8.03
N LEU A 258 4.92 22.90 8.16
CA LEU A 258 4.74 21.46 8.27
C LEU A 258 3.96 21.14 9.55
N THR A 259 2.98 20.26 9.44
CA THR A 259 2.17 19.78 10.56
C THR A 259 2.49 18.30 10.77
N GLY A 260 2.75 17.90 12.01
CA GLY A 260 2.95 16.49 12.35
C GLY A 260 1.71 15.69 11.98
N PHE A 261 1.88 14.46 11.49
CA PHE A 261 0.76 13.73 10.91
C PHE A 261 -0.37 13.47 11.92
N PHE A 262 -0.05 13.15 13.17
CA PHE A 262 -1.06 12.98 14.23
C PHE A 262 -1.90 14.24 14.51
N ASP A 263 -1.35 15.44 14.25
CA ASP A 263 -2.07 16.69 14.43
C ASP A 263 -3.16 16.91 13.38
N PHE A 264 -3.12 16.19 12.25
CA PHE A 264 -4.21 16.20 11.26
C PHE A 264 -5.51 15.78 11.95
N PHE A 265 -5.45 14.77 12.82
CA PHE A 265 -6.62 14.22 13.51
C PHE A 265 -7.18 15.12 14.62
N LYS A 266 -6.62 16.33 14.82
CA LYS A 266 -7.29 17.39 15.59
C LYS A 266 -8.46 18.02 14.84
N TYR A 267 -8.57 17.80 13.53
CA TYR A 267 -9.61 18.35 12.68
C TYR A 267 -10.64 17.28 12.31
N LYS A 268 -11.93 17.64 12.28
CA LYS A 268 -13.01 16.68 11.96
C LYS A 268 -12.96 16.21 10.51
N TYR A 269 -12.57 17.07 9.56
CA TYR A 269 -12.69 16.78 8.13
C TYR A 269 -11.32 16.82 7.43
N GLN A 270 -10.89 15.71 6.84
CA GLN A 270 -9.62 15.58 6.14
C GLN A 270 -9.86 15.65 4.63
N VAL A 271 -9.29 16.65 3.96
CA VAL A 271 -9.42 16.77 2.50
C VAL A 271 -8.33 15.92 1.84
N ASN A 272 -8.72 14.93 1.05
CA ASN A 272 -7.80 14.06 0.31
C ASN A 272 -7.84 14.39 -1.18
N VAL A 273 -6.82 15.12 -1.64
CA VAL A 273 -6.62 15.53 -3.03
C VAL A 273 -5.39 14.83 -3.61
N ASP A 274 -5.53 14.32 -4.82
CA ASP A 274 -4.46 13.66 -5.56
C ASP A 274 -3.19 14.50 -5.63
N GLY A 275 -2.06 13.81 -5.73
CA GLY A 275 -0.78 14.41 -6.11
C GLY A 275 -0.50 14.10 -7.57
N THR A 276 0.73 13.73 -7.87
CA THR A 276 1.11 13.18 -9.19
C THR A 276 0.14 12.08 -9.64
N VAL A 277 -0.21 11.19 -8.72
CA VAL A 277 -1.21 10.13 -8.83
C VAL A 277 -2.11 10.09 -7.58
N ALA A 278 -2.74 8.94 -7.28
CA ALA A 278 -3.49 8.75 -6.04
C ALA A 278 -2.69 9.23 -4.83
N ALA A 279 -3.36 9.89 -3.89
CA ALA A 279 -2.71 10.39 -2.70
C ALA A 279 -2.42 9.23 -1.72
N TYR A 280 -1.17 8.76 -1.64
CA TYR A 280 -0.75 7.71 -0.69
C TYR A 280 -0.92 8.08 0.79
N ARG A 281 -1.36 9.31 1.08
CA ARG A 281 -1.82 9.69 2.42
C ARG A 281 -3.19 9.11 2.77
N TYR A 282 -4.02 8.82 1.77
CA TYR A 282 -5.39 8.36 1.94
C TYR A 282 -5.54 7.16 2.90
N PRO A 283 -4.76 6.06 2.78
CA PRO A 283 -4.83 4.95 3.75
C PRO A 283 -4.66 5.42 5.19
N TYR A 284 -3.71 6.33 5.45
CA TYR A 284 -3.45 6.86 6.78
C TYR A 284 -4.53 7.83 7.28
N LEU A 285 -5.12 8.65 6.40
CA LEU A 285 -6.26 9.50 6.78
C LEU A 285 -7.46 8.66 7.21
N MET A 286 -7.73 7.58 6.46
CA MET A 286 -8.82 6.66 6.73
C MET A 286 -8.63 5.89 8.05
N LEU A 287 -7.38 5.53 8.41
CA LEU A 287 -7.09 4.90 9.71
C LEU A 287 -7.31 5.83 10.91
N GLY A 288 -7.30 7.15 10.68
CA GLY A 288 -7.64 8.18 11.65
C GLY A 288 -9.10 8.16 12.09
N ASP A 289 -9.45 8.98 13.08
CA ASP A 289 -10.83 9.17 13.56
C ASP A 289 -11.38 10.50 13.03
N SER A 290 -11.37 10.68 11.72
CA SER A 290 -11.81 11.92 11.05
C SER A 290 -12.52 11.57 9.74
N LEU A 291 -13.49 12.39 9.34
CA LEU A 291 -14.20 12.19 8.09
C LEU A 291 -13.30 12.55 6.92
N VAL A 292 -13.09 11.62 5.99
CA VAL A 292 -12.31 11.90 4.78
C VAL A 292 -13.23 12.41 3.67
N LEU A 293 -12.89 13.59 3.14
CA LEU A 293 -13.46 14.20 1.93
C LEU A 293 -12.55 13.80 0.76
N LYS A 294 -12.92 12.76 0.01
CA LYS A 294 -12.07 12.17 -1.03
C LYS A 294 -12.40 12.74 -2.40
N GLN A 295 -11.40 13.32 -3.05
CA GLN A 295 -11.49 13.77 -4.44
C GLN A 295 -11.84 12.60 -5.37
N ASP A 296 -12.78 12.87 -6.27
CA ASP A 296 -13.06 12.04 -7.44
C ASP A 296 -11.81 12.01 -8.33
N SER A 297 -11.30 10.80 -8.53
CA SER A 297 -9.97 10.56 -9.06
C SER A 297 -10.01 9.45 -10.09
N THR A 298 -9.25 9.62 -11.16
CA THR A 298 -8.98 8.57 -12.12
C THR A 298 -7.98 7.54 -11.59
N TYR A 299 -7.26 7.85 -10.51
CA TYR A 299 -6.24 7.02 -9.92
C TYR A 299 -6.78 6.20 -8.73
N TYR A 300 -6.23 5.01 -8.54
CA TYR A 300 -6.59 4.14 -7.43
C TYR A 300 -5.40 3.32 -6.93
N GLU A 301 -5.46 2.99 -5.63
CA GLU A 301 -4.60 2.01 -4.99
C GLU A 301 -5.33 0.66 -4.86
N HIS A 302 -4.59 -0.39 -4.51
CA HIS A 302 -5.06 -1.79 -4.46
C HIS A 302 -6.37 -2.04 -3.67
N PHE A 303 -6.67 -1.24 -2.65
CA PHE A 303 -7.83 -1.44 -1.76
C PHE A 303 -9.04 -0.55 -2.08
N TYR A 304 -8.91 0.43 -2.99
CA TYR A 304 -9.93 1.47 -3.19
C TYR A 304 -11.27 0.89 -3.64
N MET A 305 -11.28 -0.20 -4.40
CA MET A 305 -12.51 -0.82 -4.88
C MET A 305 -13.39 -1.40 -3.76
N ALA A 306 -12.83 -1.69 -2.59
CA ALA A 306 -13.61 -2.12 -1.43
C ALA A 306 -14.32 -0.93 -0.72
N LEU A 307 -13.99 0.31 -1.11
CA LEU A 307 -14.54 1.50 -0.47
C LEU A 307 -15.74 2.07 -1.24
N MET A 308 -16.76 2.50 -0.48
CA MET A 308 -17.99 3.04 -1.04
C MET A 308 -18.16 4.51 -0.65
N PRO A 309 -18.47 5.40 -1.62
CA PRO A 309 -18.81 6.79 -1.33
C PRO A 309 -20.06 6.86 -0.45
N TRP A 310 -20.14 7.86 0.42
CA TRP A 310 -21.20 8.09 1.41
C TRP A 310 -21.36 7.00 2.48
N LYS A 311 -20.61 5.90 2.40
CA LYS A 311 -20.49 4.91 3.48
C LYS A 311 -19.16 5.03 4.21
N HIS A 312 -18.05 5.08 3.48
CA HIS A 312 -16.70 5.08 4.07
C HIS A 312 -16.02 6.46 3.97
N TYR A 313 -16.44 7.31 3.05
CA TYR A 313 -15.90 8.65 2.83
C TYR A 313 -16.95 9.53 2.14
N VAL A 314 -16.78 10.84 2.16
CA VAL A 314 -17.62 11.77 1.39
C VAL A 314 -16.90 12.13 0.08
N PRO A 315 -17.48 11.84 -1.10
CA PRO A 315 -16.86 12.21 -2.37
C PRO A 315 -16.96 13.72 -2.62
N ILE A 316 -15.90 14.30 -3.18
CA ILE A 316 -15.88 15.67 -3.71
C ILE A 316 -15.47 15.62 -5.19
N LYS A 317 -15.97 16.56 -6.00
CA LYS A 317 -15.65 16.64 -7.43
C LYS A 317 -14.15 16.84 -7.65
N ARG A 318 -13.66 16.33 -8.79
CA ARG A 318 -12.26 16.47 -9.19
C ARG A 318 -11.78 17.93 -9.16
N ASN A 319 -12.58 18.88 -9.61
CA ASN A 319 -12.24 20.31 -9.61
C ASN A 319 -12.57 21.05 -8.29
N LEU A 320 -12.89 20.34 -7.21
CA LEU A 320 -13.21 20.87 -5.88
C LEU A 320 -14.42 21.82 -5.80
N SER A 321 -15.22 21.94 -6.87
CA SER A 321 -16.32 22.90 -6.95
C SER A 321 -17.44 22.69 -5.92
N ASP A 322 -17.56 21.50 -5.35
CA ASP A 322 -18.53 21.16 -4.30
C ASP A 322 -17.89 20.98 -2.92
N LEU A 323 -16.58 21.24 -2.75
CA LEU A 323 -15.89 20.99 -1.48
C LEU A 323 -16.54 21.75 -0.32
N LEU A 324 -16.76 23.07 -0.47
CA LEU A 324 -17.32 23.89 0.60
C LEU A 324 -18.76 23.49 0.93
N GLU A 325 -19.54 23.06 -0.07
CA GLU A 325 -20.88 22.48 0.14
C GLU A 325 -20.78 21.21 1.00
N LYS A 326 -19.84 20.29 0.69
CA LYS A 326 -19.65 19.06 1.47
C LYS A 326 -19.18 19.33 2.90
N VAL A 327 -18.34 20.35 3.10
CA VAL A 327 -17.91 20.76 4.45
C VAL A 327 -19.11 21.30 5.24
N LYS A 328 -19.94 22.16 4.65
CA LYS A 328 -21.16 22.68 5.30
C LYS A 328 -22.13 21.54 5.64
N TRP A 329 -22.38 20.64 4.70
CA TRP A 329 -23.18 19.44 4.94
C TRP A 329 -22.66 18.63 6.13
N ALA A 330 -21.35 18.40 6.23
CA ALA A 330 -20.76 17.62 7.31
C ALA A 330 -20.86 18.32 8.69
N LYS A 331 -20.91 19.65 8.72
CA LYS A 331 -21.16 20.44 9.94
C LYS A 331 -22.62 20.35 10.38
N GLU A 332 -23.54 20.49 9.43
CA GLU A 332 -24.99 20.43 9.68
C GLU A 332 -25.46 19.02 10.04
N ASN A 333 -24.72 17.99 9.60
CA ASN A 333 -25.05 16.58 9.79
C ASN A 333 -23.96 15.86 10.61
N ASP A 334 -23.49 16.46 11.72
CA ASP A 334 -22.35 15.98 12.51
C ASP A 334 -22.45 14.48 12.90
N GLY A 335 -23.64 14.02 13.27
CA GLY A 335 -23.88 12.61 13.60
C GLY A 335 -23.65 11.66 12.43
N GLU A 336 -24.12 12.02 11.23
CA GLU A 336 -23.92 11.21 10.02
C GLU A 336 -22.46 11.31 9.54
N ALA A 337 -21.86 12.50 9.60
CA ALA A 337 -20.45 12.72 9.31
C ALA A 337 -19.55 11.82 10.19
N ARG A 338 -19.83 11.75 11.50
CA ARG A 338 -19.13 10.87 12.43
C ARG A 338 -19.32 9.40 12.10
N LYS A 339 -20.53 8.99 11.71
CA LYS A 339 -20.84 7.61 11.32
C LYS A 339 -20.04 7.20 10.08
N ILE A 340 -20.02 8.03 9.03
CA ILE A 340 -19.22 7.77 7.82
C ILE A 340 -17.73 7.70 8.16
N ALA A 341 -17.22 8.62 8.98
CA ALA A 341 -15.84 8.59 9.45
C ALA A 341 -15.51 7.25 10.15
N LYS A 342 -16.41 6.76 11.00
CA LYS A 342 -16.20 5.53 11.75
C LYS A 342 -16.26 4.28 10.86
N GLU A 343 -17.22 4.21 9.94
CA GLU A 343 -17.32 3.14 8.95
C GLU A 343 -16.08 3.10 8.04
N GLY A 344 -15.60 4.26 7.59
CA GLY A 344 -14.36 4.38 6.83
C GLY A 344 -13.14 3.89 7.61
N GLN A 345 -13.04 4.27 8.89
CA GLN A 345 -11.97 3.80 9.76
C GLN A 345 -12.01 2.29 9.97
N LEU A 346 -13.18 1.71 10.21
CA LEU A 346 -13.32 0.26 10.37
C LEU A 346 -12.92 -0.48 9.09
N ALA A 347 -13.37 0.01 7.92
CA ALA A 347 -12.98 -0.57 6.63
C ALA A 347 -11.46 -0.50 6.40
N ALA A 348 -10.82 0.65 6.65
CA ALA A 348 -9.38 0.78 6.49
C ALA A 348 -8.59 -0.08 7.49
N ARG A 349 -9.05 -0.16 8.74
CA ARG A 349 -8.45 -1.04 9.75
C ARG A 349 -8.52 -2.49 9.32
N GLU A 350 -9.60 -2.94 8.71
CA GLU A 350 -9.70 -4.32 8.22
C GLU A 350 -8.83 -4.56 6.97
N LEU A 351 -8.93 -3.67 5.98
CA LEU A 351 -8.27 -3.85 4.68
C LEU A 351 -6.74 -3.70 4.74
N LEU A 352 -6.22 -2.88 5.66
CA LEU A 352 -4.80 -2.52 5.74
C LEU A 352 -4.06 -3.21 6.89
N GLN A 353 -4.58 -4.34 7.39
CA GLN A 353 -3.84 -5.15 8.35
C GLN A 353 -2.56 -5.75 7.71
N PRO A 354 -1.47 -5.91 8.47
CA PRO A 354 -0.24 -6.53 7.97
C PRO A 354 -0.44 -7.86 7.23
N HIS A 355 -1.24 -8.77 7.79
CA HIS A 355 -1.51 -10.07 7.16
C HIS A 355 -2.25 -9.93 5.83
N ARG A 356 -3.15 -8.95 5.68
CA ARG A 356 -3.87 -8.67 4.43
C ARG A 356 -2.92 -8.25 3.32
N LEU A 357 -1.92 -7.41 3.64
CA LEU A 357 -0.91 -7.00 2.67
C LEU A 357 -0.10 -8.22 2.19
N PHE A 358 0.39 -9.06 3.10
CA PHE A 358 1.09 -10.31 2.71
C PHE A 358 0.22 -11.21 1.83
N CYS A 359 -1.05 -11.42 2.21
CA CYS A 359 -2.00 -12.20 1.42
C CYS A 359 -2.21 -11.62 0.02
N TYR A 360 -2.34 -10.29 -0.09
CA TYR A 360 -2.57 -9.62 -1.36
C TYR A 360 -1.36 -9.75 -2.29
N TYR A 361 -0.15 -9.48 -1.79
CA TYR A 361 1.09 -9.69 -2.57
C TYR A 361 1.20 -11.13 -3.06
N TYR A 362 1.00 -12.09 -2.16
CA TYR A 362 1.09 -13.51 -2.52
C TYR A 362 0.02 -13.89 -3.55
N GLY A 363 -1.21 -13.40 -3.42
CA GLY A 363 -2.28 -13.61 -4.38
C GLY A 363 -1.97 -13.05 -5.77
N VAL A 364 -1.32 -11.88 -5.85
CA VAL A 364 -0.85 -11.33 -7.13
C VAL A 364 0.22 -12.23 -7.75
N LEU A 365 1.22 -12.66 -6.97
CA LEU A 365 2.30 -13.54 -7.46
C LEU A 365 1.76 -14.90 -7.93
N GLN A 366 0.86 -15.52 -7.17
CA GLN A 366 0.17 -16.75 -7.58
C GLN A 366 -0.60 -16.55 -8.88
N LYS A 367 -1.40 -15.47 -8.95
CA LYS A 367 -2.25 -15.24 -10.12
C LYS A 367 -1.42 -14.96 -11.37
N TYR A 368 -0.32 -14.25 -11.23
CA TYR A 368 0.60 -14.00 -12.32
C TYR A 368 1.27 -15.30 -12.76
N ALA A 369 1.77 -16.11 -11.81
CA ALA A 369 2.42 -17.37 -12.11
C ALA A 369 1.51 -18.34 -12.88
N GLU A 370 0.25 -18.47 -12.45
CA GLU A 370 -0.80 -19.26 -13.13
C GLU A 370 -1.02 -18.85 -14.60
N ARG A 371 -0.79 -17.58 -14.93
CA ARG A 371 -1.07 -17.02 -16.25
C ARG A 371 0.12 -17.08 -17.19
N GLN A 372 1.33 -17.39 -16.72
CA GLN A 372 2.51 -17.48 -17.58
C GLN A 372 2.41 -18.66 -18.55
N SER A 373 2.66 -18.43 -19.83
CA SER A 373 2.61 -19.47 -20.86
C SER A 373 3.89 -20.31 -20.95
N SER A 374 4.94 -19.96 -20.20
CA SER A 374 6.25 -20.62 -20.23
C SER A 374 6.93 -20.55 -18.87
N LYS A 375 7.85 -21.47 -18.59
CA LYS A 375 8.65 -21.44 -17.36
C LYS A 375 9.53 -20.16 -17.31
N PRO A 376 9.61 -19.49 -16.15
CA PRO A 376 10.49 -18.34 -15.95
C PRO A 376 11.95 -18.76 -16.05
N LYS A 377 12.83 -17.82 -16.40
CA LYS A 377 14.27 -18.07 -16.50
C LYS A 377 15.05 -16.89 -15.97
N ILE A 378 16.17 -17.18 -15.29
CA ILE A 378 17.17 -16.17 -14.96
C ILE A 378 17.72 -15.63 -16.28
N ARG A 379 17.52 -14.33 -16.53
CA ARG A 379 17.93 -13.66 -17.76
C ARG A 379 19.31 -13.04 -17.61
N ASP A 380 19.93 -12.76 -18.75
CA ASP A 380 21.20 -12.05 -18.79
C ASP A 380 21.12 -10.69 -18.06
N GLY A 381 22.17 -10.38 -17.31
CA GLY A 381 22.26 -9.21 -16.44
C GLY A 381 21.47 -9.28 -15.13
N MET A 382 20.83 -10.41 -14.81
CA MET A 382 20.18 -10.57 -13.50
C MET A 382 21.17 -10.89 -12.38
N GLU A 383 21.03 -10.18 -11.26
CA GLU A 383 21.73 -10.44 -10.01
C GLU A 383 20.82 -11.18 -9.02
N LEU A 384 21.41 -11.99 -8.14
CA LEU A 384 20.70 -12.57 -6.98
C LEU A 384 20.44 -11.45 -5.97
N VAL A 385 19.22 -11.39 -5.44
CA VAL A 385 18.88 -10.53 -4.30
C VAL A 385 19.08 -11.35 -3.02
N PRO A 386 20.11 -11.08 -2.21
CA PRO A 386 20.40 -11.87 -1.02
C PRO A 386 19.38 -11.59 0.10
N GLN A 387 19.11 -12.60 0.91
CA GLN A 387 18.42 -12.39 2.20
C GLN A 387 19.27 -11.46 3.09
N PRO A 388 18.65 -10.56 3.87
CA PRO A 388 19.38 -9.74 4.81
C PRO A 388 20.00 -10.62 5.90
N ASP A 389 21.24 -10.31 6.27
CA ASP A 389 21.93 -10.97 7.37
C ASP A 389 21.50 -10.33 8.71
N ASP A 390 20.81 -11.08 9.56
CA ASP A 390 20.50 -10.67 10.94
C ASP A 390 21.24 -11.57 11.93
N ASN A 391 22.53 -11.29 12.12
CA ASN A 391 23.39 -11.98 13.08
C ASN A 391 22.93 -11.84 14.55
N ALA A 392 21.92 -10.99 14.83
CA ALA A 392 21.42 -10.77 16.18
C ALA A 392 20.28 -11.73 16.59
N SER A 393 19.67 -12.46 15.64
CA SER A 393 18.47 -13.27 15.88
C SER A 393 18.66 -14.72 15.41
N LEU A 394 18.60 -15.70 16.31
CA LEU A 394 18.72 -17.12 15.94
C LEU A 394 17.43 -17.65 15.32
N CYS A 395 17.51 -18.05 14.04
CA CYS A 395 16.42 -18.75 13.36
C CYS A 395 16.52 -20.27 13.56
N GLN A 396 15.55 -20.85 14.27
CA GLN A 396 15.40 -22.29 14.43
C GLN A 396 14.23 -22.79 13.58
N CYS A 397 14.49 -23.13 12.32
CA CYS A 397 13.43 -23.62 11.45
C CYS A 397 13.02 -25.06 11.82
N LEU A 398 11.77 -25.24 12.21
CA LEU A 398 11.19 -26.53 12.59
C LEU A 398 10.37 -27.18 11.46
N ARG A 399 10.26 -26.51 10.31
CA ARG A 399 9.61 -27.06 9.12
C ARG A 399 10.58 -27.97 8.39
N GLU A 400 10.08 -29.12 7.92
CA GLU A 400 10.85 -30.00 7.05
C GLU A 400 11.17 -29.26 5.74
N ARG A 401 12.44 -29.20 5.37
CA ARG A 401 12.82 -28.64 4.07
C ARG A 401 12.34 -29.64 3.00
N PRO A 402 11.60 -29.19 1.97
CA PRO A 402 11.31 -30.04 0.83
C PRO A 402 12.62 -30.61 0.28
N SER A 403 12.66 -31.93 0.06
CA SER A 403 13.85 -32.57 -0.49
C SER A 403 14.19 -31.94 -1.86
N ARG A 404 15.48 -31.73 -2.12
CA ARG A 404 15.98 -31.06 -3.34
C ARG A 404 15.67 -31.81 -4.64
N GLU A 405 15.10 -33.01 -4.55
CA GLU A 405 14.85 -33.92 -5.68
C GLU A 405 13.42 -33.82 -6.25
N GLU A 406 12.53 -33.02 -5.63
CA GLU A 406 11.15 -32.80 -6.11
C GLU A 406 10.85 -31.34 -6.55
N LEU A 407 11.88 -30.54 -6.90
CA LEU A 407 11.74 -29.18 -7.46
C LEU A 407 12.14 -29.11 -8.94
#